data_AF-A0A1V5K436-F1
#
_entry.id   AF-A0A1V5K436-F1
#
_cell.length_a   1.000
_cell.length_b   1.000
_cell.length_c   1.000
_cell.angle_alpha   90.00
_cell.angle_beta   90.00
_cell.angle_gamma   90.00
#
_symmetry.space_group_name_H-M   'P 1'
#
loop_
_entity.id
_entity.type
_entity.pdbx_description
1 polymer ?
#
loop_
_entity_poly.entity_id
_entity_poly.type
_entity_poly.pdbx_seq_one_letter_code
_entity_poly.pdbx_strand_id
1 'polypeptide(L)' 'MIDTFGKRLYTATEVSLFIGVSRETLGIYARKAGVPKRIIQRVRYYTEEEIRSLLQIPGKNIREGVEV' A
#
# COMPACT_ATOMS: atom_id res chain seq x y z
N MET A 1 -4.97 -12.72 4.77
CA MET A 1 -3.90 -13.69 5.13
C MET A 1 -3.35 -13.30 6.50
N ILE A 2 -2.77 -14.22 7.28
CA ILE A 2 -2.20 -13.93 8.59
C ILE A 2 -0.69 -14.24 8.53
N ASP A 3 0.14 -13.33 9.01
CA ASP A 3 1.59 -13.51 9.11
C ASP A 3 1.96 -14.45 10.28
N THR A 4 3.21 -14.91 10.36
CA THR A 4 3.73 -15.80 11.43
C THR A 4 3.47 -15.25 12.84
N PHE A 5 3.31 -13.93 12.99
CA PHE A 5 3.02 -13.26 14.26
C PHE A 5 1.53 -12.97 14.51
N GLY A 6 0.61 -13.57 13.76
CA GLY A 6 -0.83 -13.35 13.95
C GLY A 6 -1.36 -12.04 13.35
N LYS A 7 -0.52 -11.26 12.66
CA LYS A 7 -0.91 -9.97 12.06
C LYS A 7 -1.66 -10.17 10.74
N ARG A 8 -2.73 -9.40 10.51
CA ARG A 8 -3.45 -9.40 9.24
C ARG A 8 -2.59 -8.79 8.13
N LEU A 9 -2.54 -9.51 7.01
CA LEU A 9 -1.88 -9.10 5.78
C LEU A 9 -2.92 -8.81 4.72
N TYR A 10 -2.75 -7.66 4.09
CA TYR A 10 -3.56 -7.14 2.99
C TYR A 10 -2.74 -7.16 1.72
N THR A 11 -3.33 -7.62 0.63
CA THR A 11 -2.69 -7.61 -0.68
C THR A 11 -2.52 -6.18 -1.19
N ALA A 12 -1.57 -5.97 -2.10
CA ALA A 12 -1.42 -4.69 -2.79
C ALA A 12 -2.71 -4.23 -3.49
N THR A 13 -3.54 -5.17 -3.94
CA THR A 13 -4.85 -4.85 -4.54
C THR A 13 -5.82 -4.31 -3.50
N GLU A 14 -5.95 -4.96 -2.34
CA GLU A 14 -6.82 -4.48 -1.25
C GLU A 14 -6.39 -3.10 -0.75
N VAL A 15 -5.08 -2.90 -0.57
CA VAL A 15 -4.53 -1.61 -0.11
C VAL A 15 -4.70 -0.52 -1.17
N SER A 16 -4.51 -0.85 -2.45
CA SER A 16 -4.74 0.07 -3.57
C SER A 16 -6.18 0.58 -3.58
N LEU A 17 -7.16 -0.31 -3.41
CA LEU A 17 -8.58 0.05 -3.32
C LEU A 17 -8.89 0.85 -2.05
N PHE A 18 -8.31 0.47 -0.91
CA PHE A 18 -8.53 1.14 0.37
C PHE A 18 -7.98 2.57 0.40
N ILE A 19 -6.80 2.77 -0.19
CA ILE A 19 -6.14 4.08 -0.24
C ILE A 19 -6.67 4.93 -1.41
N GLY A 20 -7.22 4.29 -2.45
CA GLY A 20 -7.70 4.97 -3.66
C GLY A 20 -6.58 5.37 -4.60
N VAL A 21 -5.54 4.55 -4.75
CA VAL A 21 -4.39 4.82 -5.63
C VAL A 21 -4.03 3.59 -6.45
N SER A 22 -3.50 3.78 -7.65
CA SER A 22 -2.98 2.69 -8.48
C SER A 22 -1.86 1.87 -7.79
N ARG A 23 -1.73 0.59 -8.15
CA ARG A 23 -0.72 -0.33 -7.58
C ARG A 23 0.72 0.16 -7.79
N GLU A 24 1.00 0.86 -8.89
CA GLU A 24 2.28 1.52 -9.14
C GLU A 24 2.55 2.66 -8.15
N THR A 25 1.58 3.56 -7.97
CA THR A 25 1.63 4.65 -6.98
C THR A 25 1.81 4.11 -5.57
N LEU A 26 1.10 3.04 -5.22
CA LEU A 26 1.27 2.33 -3.95
C LEU A 26 2.70 1.81 -3.77
N GLY A 27 3.32 1.31 -4.84
CA GLY A 27 4.72 0.88 -4.85
C GLY A 27 5.70 2.04 -4.57
N ILE A 28 5.45 3.21 -5.15
CA ILE A 28 6.24 4.44 -4.93
C ILE A 28 6.07 4.91 -3.49
N TYR A 29 4.84 4.97 -2.98
CA TYR A 29 4.56 5.38 -1.60
C TYR A 29 5.20 4.44 -0.58
N ALA A 30 5.12 3.13 -0.82
CA ALA A 30 5.79 2.15 0.02
C ALA A 30 7.30 2.36 0.04
N ARG A 31 7.92 2.71 -1.10
CA ARG A 31 9.35 3.05 -1.15
C ARG A 31 9.67 4.33 -0.38
N LYS A 32 8.84 5.37 -0.51
CA LYS A 32 9.02 6.65 0.20
C LYS A 32 8.83 6.53 1.72
N ALA A 33 7.88 5.72 2.15
CA ALA A 33 7.63 5.45 3.57
C ALA A 33 8.58 4.42 4.20
N GLY A 34 9.56 3.89 3.43
CA GLY A 34 10.47 2.86 3.94
C GLY A 34 9.78 1.51 4.23
N VAL A 35 8.60 1.28 3.67
CA VAL A 35 7.83 0.04 3.86
C VAL A 35 8.52 -1.10 3.10
N PRO A 36 8.93 -2.18 3.79
CA PRO A 36 9.63 -3.28 3.17
C PRO A 36 8.79 -4.00 2.11
N LYS A 37 9.47 -4.62 1.13
CA LYS A 37 8.81 -5.47 0.13
C LYS A 37 8.56 -6.86 0.74
N ARG A 38 7.34 -7.10 1.22
CA ARG A 38 6.89 -8.43 1.63
C ARG A 38 6.18 -9.12 0.45
N ILE A 39 6.83 -10.09 -0.18
CA ILE A 39 6.28 -10.85 -1.30
C ILE A 39 6.05 -12.30 -0.86
N ILE A 40 4.81 -12.75 -0.94
CA ILE A 40 4.41 -14.14 -0.63
C ILE A 40 3.68 -14.64 -1.88
N GLN A 41 4.08 -15.78 -2.43
CA GLN A 41 3.47 -16.34 -3.64
C GLN A 41 3.34 -15.33 -4.81
N ARG A 42 4.39 -14.52 -5.04
CA ARG A 42 4.44 -13.44 -6.06
C ARG A 42 3.47 -12.28 -5.83
N VAL A 43 2.75 -12.25 -4.71
CA VAL A 43 1.85 -11.15 -4.34
C VAL A 43 2.53 -10.32 -3.25
N ARG A 44 2.44 -8.99 -3.39
CA ARG A 44 2.94 -8.06 -2.37
C ARG A 44 1.88 -7.87 -1.28
N TYR A 45 2.32 -7.93 -0.03
CA TYR A 45 1.47 -7.79 1.16
C TYR A 45 1.91 -6.60 2.03
N TYR A 46 0.95 -6.09 2.79
CA TYR A 46 1.07 -4.98 3.72
C TYR A 46 0.37 -5.34 5.03
N THR A 47 0.94 -4.90 6.13
CA THR A 47 0.33 -4.91 7.47
C THR A 47 -0.47 -3.64 7.71
N GLU A 48 -1.34 -3.64 8.72
CA GLU A 48 -2.11 -2.44 9.11
C GLU A 48 -1.19 -1.25 9.47
N GLU A 49 -0.06 -1.52 10.13
CA GLU A 49 0.90 -0.49 10.51
C GLU A 49 1.52 0.17 9.27
N GLU A 50 1.92 -0.63 8.29
CA GLU A 50 2.45 -0.14 7.01
C GLU A 50 1.39 0.66 6.23
N ILE A 51 0.13 0.21 6.24
CA ILE A 51 -0.99 0.94 5.63
C ILE A 51 -1.18 2.31 6.30
N ARG A 52 -1.09 2.41 7.63
CA ARG A 52 -1.15 3.69 8.34
C ARG A 52 0.00 4.62 7.94
N SER A 53 1.22 4.11 7.82
CA SER A 53 2.36 4.90 7.33
C SER A 53 2.13 5.41 5.90
N LEU A 54 1.51 4.60 5.03
CA LEU A 54 1.16 5.02 3.67
C LEU A 54 0.12 6.15 3.66
N LEU A 55 -0.85 6.13 4.58
CA LEU A 55 -1.86 7.18 4.72
C LEU A 55 -1.29 8.51 5.23
N GLN A 56 -0.15 8.47 5.93
CA GLN A 56 0.51 9.66 6.46
C GLN A 56 1.37 10.39 5.43
N ILE A 57 1.65 9.80 4.25
CA ILE A 57 2.46 10.46 3.23
C ILE A 57 1.68 11.69 2.70
N PRO A 58 2.18 12.92 2.93
CA PRO A 58 1.55 14.12 2.40
C PRO A 58 1.67 14.10 0.88
N GLY A 59 0.54 14.19 0.19
CA GLY A 59 0.44 13.96 -1.25
C GLY A 59 -0.88 13.33 -1.70
N LYS A 60 -1.73 12.91 -0.74
CA LYS A 60 -3.08 12.36 -0.94
C LYS A 60 -4.06 13.25 -1.72
N ASN A 61 -3.63 14.43 -2.17
CA ASN A 61 -4.44 15.47 -2.81
C ASN A 61 -3.76 16.15 -4.01
N ILE A 62 -2.72 15.54 -4.58
CA ILE A 62 -2.20 15.99 -5.88
C ILE A 62 -2.88 15.15 -6.94
N ARG A 63 -4.13 15.54 -7.25
CA ARG A 63 -4.76 15.38 -8.57
C ARG A 63 -4.26 14.17 -9.37
N GLU A 64 -4.92 13.01 -9.24
CA GLU A 64 -5.35 12.34 -10.47
C GLU A 64 -6.48 13.20 -11.04
N GLY A 65 -6.10 14.32 -11.64
CA GLY A 65 -6.95 15.09 -12.52
C GLY A 65 -6.20 15.13 -13.84
N VAL A 66 -6.72 14.46 -14.86
CA VAL A 66 -7.14 15.05 -16.14
C VAL A 66 -8.00 14.02 -16.88
N GLU A 67 -9.21 14.46 -17.18
CA GLU A 67 -10.25 14.02 -18.13
C GLU A 67 -9.86 13.02 -19.23
N VAL A 68 -10.71 12.00 -19.42
CA VAL A 68 -11.49 11.75 -20.67
C VAL A 68 -12.86 11.21 -20.33
#